data_AF-A0A0B1NXM1-F1
#
_entry.id   AF-A0A0B1NXM1-F1
#
_cell.length_a   1.000
_cell.length_b   1.000
_cell.length_c   1.000
_cell.angle_alpha   90.00
_cell.angle_beta   90.00
_cell.angle_gamma   90.00
#
_symmetry.space_group_name_H-M   'P 1'
#
loop_
_entity.id
_entity.type
_entity.pdbx_description
1 polymer ?
#
loop_
_entity_poly.entity_id
_entity_poly.type
_entity_poly.pdbx_seq_one_letter_code
_entity_poly.pdbx_strand_id
1 'polypeptide(L)'
;MALISASTIISSLSLFHITLGFFFLTSPITIADQTLVFIIGEAMKLPYKRSFENQSPPLAFLAAVLFLLGISDLASISKVDELTQLHWGAQAPIRLLIFFILTFYAFMFSKSSPIYATTSYVPSSWGEGLKNRVFFTWAFIEMIAWFWVYVTLREERKELSLRKQQKKSAEESD
;
A
#
# COMPACT_ATOMS: atom_id res chain seq x y z
N MET A 1 16.50 -16.87 2.96
CA MET A 1 16.18 -16.61 4.38
C MET A 1 15.84 -15.14 4.53
N ALA A 2 14.62 -14.75 4.15
CA ALA A 2 14.11 -13.43 4.49
C ALA A 2 13.89 -13.37 6.01
N LEU A 3 14.35 -12.31 6.68
CA LEU A 3 14.17 -12.15 8.14
C LEU A 3 12.69 -11.98 8.52
N ILE A 4 11.84 -11.59 7.57
CA ILE A 4 10.41 -11.34 7.74
C ILE A 4 9.67 -12.09 6.63
N SER A 5 8.67 -12.89 7.00
CA SER A 5 7.84 -13.63 6.04
C SER A 5 6.87 -12.71 5.31
N ALA A 6 6.45 -13.09 4.11
CA ALA A 6 5.44 -12.34 3.36
C ALA A 6 4.12 -12.22 4.16
N SER A 7 3.72 -13.29 4.86
CA SER A 7 2.54 -13.30 5.74
C SER A 7 2.64 -12.27 6.86
N THR A 8 3.82 -12.08 7.45
CA THR A 8 4.04 -11.06 8.48
C THR A 8 3.86 -9.66 7.90
N ILE A 9 4.43 -9.38 6.72
CA ILE A 9 4.32 -8.07 6.07
C ILE A 9 2.86 -7.75 5.73
N ILE A 10 2.13 -8.71 5.13
CA ILE A 10 0.73 -8.52 4.76
C ILE A 10 -0.15 -8.36 6.02
N SER A 11 0.14 -9.10 7.10
CA SER A 11 -0.58 -8.94 8.37
C SER A 11 -0.36 -7.55 8.97
N SER A 12 0.89 -7.06 8.97
CA SER A 12 1.19 -5.69 9.42
C SER A 12 0.50 -4.64 8.56
N LEU A 13 0.45 -4.85 7.25
CA LEU A 13 -0.23 -3.94 6.33
C LEU A 13 -1.75 -3.94 6.54
N SER A 14 -2.34 -5.10 6.79
CA SER A 14 -3.76 -5.24 7.15
C SER A 14 -4.08 -4.48 8.44
N LEU A 15 -3.27 -4.66 9.49
CA LEU A 15 -3.43 -3.92 10.75
C LEU A 15 -3.26 -2.42 10.52
N PHE A 16 -2.31 -2.01 9.69
CA PHE A 16 -2.13 -0.61 9.29
C PHE A 16 -3.38 -0.02 8.62
N HIS A 17 -4.04 -0.76 7.71
CA HIS A 17 -5.30 -0.33 7.09
C HIS A 17 -6.43 -0.18 8.14
N ILE A 18 -6.55 -1.12 9.07
CA ILE A 18 -7.52 -1.07 10.17
C ILE A 18 -7.26 0.16 11.05
N THR A 19 -6.00 0.42 11.41
CA THR A 19 -5.62 1.59 12.20
C THR A 19 -5.88 2.90 11.45
N LEU A 20 -5.56 2.98 10.16
CA LEU A 20 -5.89 4.15 9.34
C LEU A 20 -7.40 4.37 9.26
N GLY A 21 -8.19 3.31 9.06
CA GLY A 21 -9.65 3.38 9.07
C GLY A 21 -10.18 3.95 10.39
N PHE A 22 -9.66 3.48 11.52
CA PHE A 22 -10.02 4.00 12.84
C PHE A 22 -9.72 5.50 12.98
N PHE A 23 -8.53 5.96 12.59
CA PHE A 23 -8.16 7.37 12.71
C PHE A 23 -8.88 8.26 11.70
N PHE A 24 -9.15 7.81 10.46
CA PHE A 24 -9.99 8.57 9.53
C PHE A 24 -11.42 8.77 10.05
N LEU A 25 -11.95 7.80 10.79
CA LEU A 25 -13.28 7.88 11.39
C LEU A 25 -13.31 8.77 12.63
N THR A 26 -12.29 8.70 13.48
CA THR A 26 -12.29 9.35 14.81
C THR A 26 -11.58 10.70 14.82
N SER A 27 -10.40 10.82 14.20
CA SER A 27 -9.59 12.03 14.23
C SER A 27 -8.63 12.06 13.03
N PRO A 28 -9.10 12.44 11.82
CA PRO A 28 -8.30 12.37 10.60
C PRO A 28 -7.06 13.29 10.63
N ILE A 29 -7.10 14.33 11.47
CA ILE A 29 -5.98 15.26 11.67
C ILE A 29 -4.73 14.54 12.22
N THR A 30 -4.92 13.50 13.03
CA THR A 30 -3.81 12.70 13.57
C THR A 30 -2.98 12.02 12.49
N ILE A 31 -3.57 11.71 11.33
CA ILE A 31 -2.88 11.17 10.15
C ILE A 31 -2.22 12.32 9.39
N ALA A 32 -2.93 13.43 9.19
CA ALA A 32 -2.46 14.56 8.40
C ALA A 32 -1.25 15.28 9.03
N ASP A 33 -1.11 15.21 10.35
CA ASP A 33 -0.02 15.80 11.14
C ASP A 33 1.11 14.81 11.47
N GLN A 34 1.06 13.59 10.94
CA GLN A 34 2.19 12.67 11.08
C GLN A 34 3.46 13.26 10.48
N THR A 35 4.57 13.14 11.21
CA THR A 35 5.90 13.60 10.77
C THR A 35 6.27 13.01 9.41
N LEU A 36 5.94 11.73 9.19
CA LEU A 36 6.18 11.05 7.92
C LEU A 36 5.44 11.72 6.75
N VAL A 37 4.16 12.05 6.94
CA VAL A 37 3.31 12.74 5.94
C VAL A 37 3.84 14.14 5.66
N PHE A 38 4.31 14.83 6.70
CA PHE A 38 4.95 16.13 6.55
C PHE A 38 6.25 16.05 5.75
N ILE A 39 7.19 15.18 6.13
CA ILE A 39 8.50 15.06 5.47
C ILE A 39 8.35 14.68 4.00
N ILE A 40 7.53 13.65 3.70
CA ILE A 40 7.31 13.19 2.32
C ILE A 40 6.54 14.26 1.53
N GLY A 41 5.53 14.88 2.15
CA GLY A 41 4.78 15.97 1.55
C GLY A 41 5.66 17.15 1.14
N GLU A 42 6.52 17.63 2.03
CA GLU A 42 7.46 18.72 1.78
C GLU A 42 8.51 18.33 0.73
N ALA A 43 9.06 17.12 0.82
CA ALA A 43 10.03 16.62 -0.17
C ALA A 43 9.45 16.62 -1.60
N MET A 44 8.19 16.25 -1.74
CA MET A 44 7.47 16.25 -3.02
C MET A 44 6.76 17.57 -3.32
N LYS A 45 6.87 18.56 -2.42
CA LYS A 45 6.20 19.86 -2.47
C LYS A 45 4.68 19.75 -2.64
N LEU A 46 4.05 18.72 -2.09
CA LEU A 46 2.61 18.50 -2.21
C LEU A 46 1.84 19.32 -1.17
N PRO A 47 0.69 19.92 -1.55
CA PRO A 47 -0.02 20.84 -0.68
C PRO A 47 -0.69 20.12 0.50
N TYR A 48 -0.73 20.82 1.63
CA TYR A 48 -1.65 20.50 2.72
C TYR A 48 -3.10 20.79 2.30
N LYS A 49 -4.02 19.91 2.68
CA LYS A 49 -5.46 20.07 2.44
C LYS A 49 -6.20 19.97 3.76
N ARG A 50 -6.98 21.00 4.08
CA ARG A 50 -7.83 21.06 5.29
C ARG A 50 -8.94 20.01 5.32
N SER A 51 -9.19 19.33 4.20
CA SER A 51 -10.18 18.24 4.10
C SER A 51 -9.91 17.08 5.05
N PHE A 52 -8.70 16.98 5.62
CA PHE A 52 -8.32 15.98 6.62
C PHE A 52 -8.29 16.53 8.06
N GLU A 53 -8.71 17.78 8.31
CA GLU A 53 -8.78 18.34 9.67
C GLU A 53 -10.00 17.83 10.43
N ASN A 54 -11.14 17.72 9.76
CA ASN A 54 -12.41 17.35 10.37
C ASN A 54 -12.96 16.05 9.78
N GLN A 55 -13.76 15.35 10.57
CA GLN A 55 -14.54 14.21 10.12
C GLN A 55 -15.48 14.63 8.98
N SER A 56 -15.62 13.78 7.97
CA SER A 56 -16.51 14.04 6.84
C SER A 56 -17.09 12.73 6.28
N PRO A 57 -18.25 12.78 5.60
CA PRO A 57 -18.85 11.57 5.02
C PRO A 57 -17.91 10.79 4.08
N PRO A 58 -17.09 11.43 3.20
CA PRO A 58 -16.12 10.71 2.38
C PRO A 58 -15.03 10.00 3.20
N LEU A 59 -14.57 10.60 4.30
CA LEU A 59 -13.57 9.97 5.17
C LEU A 59 -14.16 8.80 5.96
N ALA A 60 -15.41 8.91 6.41
CA ALA A 60 -16.11 7.80 7.05
C ALA A 60 -16.32 6.62 6.08
N PHE A 61 -16.65 6.91 4.82
CA PHE A 61 -16.74 5.89 3.78
C PHE A 61 -15.38 5.26 3.47
N LEU A 62 -14.32 6.07 3.34
CA LEU A 62 -12.95 5.57 3.18
C LEU A 62 -12.54 4.67 4.35
N ALA A 63 -12.86 5.07 5.59
CA ALA A 63 -12.60 4.26 6.77
C ALA A 63 -13.27 2.89 6.69
N ALA A 64 -14.54 2.82 6.30
CA ALA A 64 -15.25 1.56 6.11
C ALA A 64 -14.60 0.67 5.03
N VAL A 65 -14.15 1.26 3.92
CA VAL A 65 -13.43 0.54 2.86
C VAL A 65 -12.07 0.01 3.36
N LEU A 66 -11.32 0.82 4.11
CA LEU A 66 -10.03 0.40 4.69
C LEU A 66 -10.21 -0.72 5.73
N PHE A 67 -11.28 -0.67 6.53
CA PHE A 67 -11.61 -1.77 7.44
C PHE A 67 -11.96 -3.05 6.69
N LEU A 68 -12.79 -2.95 5.64
CA LEU A 68 -13.14 -4.10 4.82
C LEU A 68 -11.90 -4.72 4.18
N LEU A 69 -11.01 -3.88 3.63
CA LEU A 69 -9.77 -4.31 3.00
C LEU A 69 -8.84 -4.96 4.04
N GLY A 70 -8.60 -4.31 5.17
CA GLY A 70 -7.76 -4.82 6.24
C GLY A 70 -8.26 -6.17 6.78
N ILE A 71 -9.54 -6.28 7.12
CA ILE A 71 -10.12 -7.53 7.64
C ILE A 71 -10.09 -8.64 6.57
N SER A 72 -10.42 -8.31 5.32
CA SER A 72 -10.36 -9.26 4.20
C SER A 72 -8.96 -9.81 4.00
N ASP A 73 -7.95 -8.94 4.01
CA ASP A 73 -6.55 -9.34 3.86
C ASP A 73 -6.08 -10.21 5.03
N LEU A 74 -6.46 -9.86 6.27
CA LEU A 74 -6.14 -10.66 7.45
C LEU A 74 -6.75 -12.07 7.38
N ALA A 75 -8.03 -12.15 7.00
CA ALA A 75 -8.73 -13.42 6.83
C ALA A 75 -8.13 -14.27 5.68
N SER A 76 -7.54 -13.63 4.68
CA SER A 76 -6.97 -14.30 3.51
C SER A 76 -5.60 -14.94 3.80
N ILE A 77 -4.88 -14.45 4.81
CA ILE A 77 -3.62 -15.06 5.29
C ILE A 77 -3.88 -16.33 6.10
N SER A 78 -5.03 -16.45 6.77
CA SER A 78 -5.38 -17.61 7.62
C SER A 78 -5.55 -18.94 6.87
N LYS A 79 -5.31 -19.00 5.56
CA LYS A 79 -5.51 -20.19 4.71
C LYS A 79 -4.21 -20.96 4.49
N VAL A 80 -4.36 -22.27 4.22
CA VAL A 80 -3.28 -23.25 3.94
C VAL A 80 -2.30 -22.76 2.87
N ASP A 81 -1.00 -22.98 3.13
CA ASP A 81 0.16 -22.38 2.45
C ASP A 81 0.10 -22.33 0.92
N GLU A 82 -0.37 -23.37 0.23
CA GLU A 82 -0.31 -23.40 -1.24
C GLU A 82 -1.32 -22.46 -1.91
N LEU A 83 -2.53 -22.35 -1.37
CA LEU A 83 -3.55 -21.44 -1.89
C LEU A 83 -3.19 -19.98 -1.61
N THR A 84 -2.60 -19.75 -0.43
CA THR A 84 -2.09 -18.44 -0.01
C THR A 84 -0.99 -17.96 -0.95
N GLN A 85 -0.03 -18.82 -1.32
CA GLN A 85 1.04 -18.48 -2.26
C GLN A 85 0.52 -18.15 -3.67
N LEU A 86 -0.49 -18.89 -4.18
CA LEU A 86 -1.09 -18.60 -5.48
C LEU A 86 -1.87 -17.28 -5.46
N HIS A 87 -2.71 -17.07 -4.44
CA HIS A 87 -3.52 -15.88 -4.28
C HIS A 87 -2.65 -14.62 -4.20
N TRP A 88 -1.70 -14.58 -3.28
CA TRP A 88 -0.84 -13.42 -3.07
C TRP A 88 0.19 -13.25 -4.19
N GLY A 89 0.63 -14.33 -4.83
CA GLY A 89 1.49 -14.27 -6.01
C GLY A 89 0.84 -13.56 -7.20
N ALA A 90 -0.48 -13.66 -7.35
CA ALA A 90 -1.24 -12.92 -8.37
C ALA A 90 -1.65 -11.51 -7.90
N GLN A 91 -2.04 -11.35 -6.63
CA GLN A 91 -2.53 -10.07 -6.09
C GLN A 91 -1.43 -9.03 -5.87
N ALA A 92 -0.29 -9.42 -5.32
CA ALA A 92 0.80 -8.49 -5.00
C ALA A 92 1.27 -7.63 -6.19
N PRO A 93 1.55 -8.17 -7.40
CA PRO A 93 1.98 -7.34 -8.53
C PRO A 93 0.87 -6.40 -9.03
N ILE A 94 -0.41 -6.80 -8.93
CA ILE A 94 -1.55 -5.96 -9.34
C ILE A 94 -1.67 -4.76 -8.39
N ARG A 95 -1.63 -5.01 -7.07
CA ARG A 95 -1.68 -3.94 -6.07
C ARG A 95 -0.49 -3.00 -6.20
N LEU A 96 0.72 -3.56 -6.37
CA LEU A 96 1.92 -2.78 -6.65
C LEU A 96 1.73 -1.85 -7.86
N LEU A 97 1.21 -2.38 -8.97
CA LEU A 97 0.99 -1.59 -10.19
C LEU A 97 -0.03 -0.46 -9.95
N ILE A 98 -1.14 -0.76 -9.26
CA ILE A 98 -2.16 0.24 -8.92
C ILE A 98 -1.56 1.35 -8.07
N PHE A 99 -0.85 1.01 -6.99
CA PHE A 99 -0.23 2.01 -6.11
C PHE A 99 0.90 2.78 -6.78
N PHE A 100 1.63 2.15 -7.69
CA PHE A 100 2.59 2.83 -8.54
C PHE A 100 1.91 3.89 -9.42
N ILE A 101 0.81 3.54 -10.10
CA ILE A 101 0.04 4.49 -10.92
C ILE A 101 -0.53 5.63 -10.06
N LEU A 102 -1.08 5.33 -8.88
CA LEU A 102 -1.63 6.35 -7.98
C LEU A 102 -0.56 7.32 -7.48
N THR A 103 0.59 6.79 -7.05
CA THR A 103 1.74 7.58 -6.60
C THR A 103 2.26 8.46 -7.73
N PHE A 104 2.46 7.87 -8.91
CA PHE A 104 2.91 8.56 -10.10
C PHE A 104 1.93 9.67 -10.49
N TYR A 105 0.62 9.38 -10.50
CA TYR A 105 -0.41 10.36 -10.81
C TYR A 105 -0.42 11.53 -9.83
N ALA A 106 -0.42 11.23 -8.54
CA ALA A 106 -0.48 12.23 -7.47
C ALA A 106 0.72 13.19 -7.50
N PHE A 107 1.91 12.72 -7.93
CA PHE A 107 3.09 13.57 -8.09
C PHE A 107 3.13 14.28 -9.44
N MET A 108 3.07 13.56 -10.56
CA MET A 108 3.33 14.09 -11.90
C MET A 108 2.26 15.09 -12.37
N PHE A 109 1.02 14.94 -11.91
CA PHE A 109 -0.08 15.84 -12.27
C PHE A 109 -0.40 16.86 -11.17
N SER A 110 0.44 16.96 -10.13
CA SER A 110 0.34 18.03 -9.13
C SER A 110 0.92 19.35 -9.63
N LYS A 111 0.52 20.46 -9.02
CA LYS A 111 1.09 21.80 -9.29
C LYS A 111 2.61 21.85 -9.17
N SER A 112 3.19 21.00 -8.32
CA SER A 112 4.61 20.99 -8.01
C SER A 112 5.43 20.10 -8.94
N SER A 113 4.80 19.49 -9.94
CA SER A 113 5.49 18.58 -10.84
C SER A 113 6.42 19.33 -11.80
N PRO A 114 7.50 18.67 -12.28
CA PRO A 114 8.38 19.25 -13.29
C PRO A 114 7.66 19.60 -14.60
N ILE A 115 6.51 18.99 -14.90
CA ILE A 115 5.73 19.26 -16.12
C ILE A 115 5.20 20.70 -16.13
N TYR A 116 4.82 21.21 -14.95
CA TYR A 116 4.30 22.58 -14.79
C TYR A 116 5.38 23.58 -14.37
N ALA A 117 6.66 23.26 -14.55
CA ALA A 117 7.76 24.18 -14.22
C ALA A 117 7.73 25.47 -15.06
N THR A 118 7.26 25.37 -16.32
CA THR A 118 7.21 26.49 -17.27
C THR A 118 5.79 26.87 -17.69
N THR A 119 4.77 26.13 -17.25
CA THR A 119 3.37 26.30 -17.66
C THR A 119 2.45 26.51 -16.45
N SER A 120 1.43 27.35 -16.62
CA SER A 120 0.45 27.61 -15.56
C SER A 120 -0.37 26.36 -15.25
N TYR A 121 -0.33 25.93 -13.99
CA TYR A 121 -1.15 24.82 -13.50
C TYR A 121 -2.64 25.21 -13.49
N VAL A 122 -3.46 24.41 -14.17
CA VAL A 122 -4.92 24.53 -14.12
C VAL A 122 -5.48 23.31 -13.36
N PRO A 123 -6.22 23.53 -12.25
CA PRO A 123 -6.79 22.42 -11.48
C PRO A 123 -7.82 21.68 -12.34
N SER A 124 -7.72 20.35 -12.36
CA SER A 124 -8.64 19.51 -13.11
C SER A 124 -9.95 19.34 -12.33
N SER A 125 -11.09 19.31 -13.04
CA SER A 125 -12.39 19.06 -12.40
C SER A 125 -12.48 17.70 -11.72
N TRP A 126 -11.66 16.74 -12.16
CA TRP A 126 -11.57 15.40 -11.60
C TRP A 126 -10.14 15.10 -11.14
N GLY A 127 -10.00 14.30 -10.09
CA GLY A 127 -8.70 13.85 -9.57
C GLY A 127 -7.90 14.86 -8.75
N GLU A 128 -8.35 16.12 -8.64
CA GLU A 128 -7.66 17.15 -7.84
C GLU A 128 -7.54 16.76 -6.36
N GLY A 129 -8.53 16.03 -5.83
CA GLY A 129 -8.53 15.51 -4.48
C GLY A 129 -7.41 14.51 -4.20
N LEU A 130 -6.83 13.87 -5.21
CA LEU A 130 -5.75 12.87 -5.06
C LEU A 130 -4.36 13.51 -4.97
N LYS A 131 -4.23 14.79 -5.36
CA LYS A 131 -2.95 15.51 -5.42
C LYS A 131 -2.65 16.20 -4.08
N ASN A 132 -2.57 15.43 -3.00
CA ASN A 132 -2.34 15.95 -1.65
C ASN A 132 -1.32 15.09 -0.89
N ARG A 133 -0.69 15.69 0.14
CA ARG A 133 0.38 15.03 0.89
C ARG A 133 -0.04 13.74 1.60
N VAL A 134 -1.27 13.66 2.11
CA VAL A 134 -1.78 12.48 2.85
C VAL A 134 -1.96 11.32 1.88
N PHE A 135 -2.69 11.54 0.78
CA PHE A 135 -2.96 10.53 -0.23
C PHE A 135 -1.68 10.02 -0.88
N PHE A 136 -0.78 10.94 -1.27
CA PHE A 136 0.50 10.56 -1.86
C PHE A 136 1.33 9.72 -0.91
N THR A 137 1.45 10.14 0.36
CA THR A 137 2.25 9.41 1.35
C THR A 137 1.71 8.00 1.58
N TRP A 138 0.38 7.86 1.73
CA TRP A 138 -0.25 6.55 1.84
C TRP A 138 0.02 5.67 0.61
N ALA A 139 -0.24 6.18 -0.61
CA ALA A 139 -0.03 5.42 -1.84
C ALA A 139 1.45 5.03 -2.04
N PHE A 140 2.38 5.89 -1.65
CA PHE A 140 3.82 5.64 -1.74
C PHE A 140 4.27 4.54 -0.76
N ILE A 141 3.79 4.57 0.49
CA ILE A 141 4.08 3.53 1.47
C ILE A 141 3.50 2.19 1.03
N GLU A 142 2.25 2.18 0.55
CA GLU A 142 1.62 1.00 -0.01
C GLU A 142 2.44 0.43 -1.17
N MET A 143 2.88 1.28 -2.11
CA MET A 143 3.73 0.86 -3.22
C MET A 143 5.02 0.16 -2.74
N ILE A 144 5.72 0.74 -1.76
CA ILE A 144 6.95 0.14 -1.21
C ILE A 144 6.62 -1.17 -0.50
N ALA A 145 5.56 -1.22 0.31
CA ALA A 145 5.15 -2.41 1.03
C ALA A 145 4.79 -3.56 0.06
N TRP A 146 3.99 -3.28 -0.98
CA TRP A 146 3.64 -4.30 -1.98
C TRP A 146 4.82 -4.74 -2.83
N PHE A 147 5.78 -3.84 -3.11
CA PHE A 147 7.05 -4.23 -3.73
C PHE A 147 7.82 -5.20 -2.86
N TRP A 148 7.91 -4.91 -1.56
CA TRP A 148 8.58 -5.80 -0.60
C TRP A 148 7.87 -7.16 -0.51
N VAL A 149 6.55 -7.17 -0.34
CA VAL A 149 5.74 -8.41 -0.36
C VAL A 149 6.00 -9.23 -1.61
N TYR A 150 6.02 -8.59 -2.78
CA TYR A 150 6.26 -9.27 -4.06
C TYR A 150 7.64 -9.95 -4.12
N VAL A 151 8.69 -9.25 -3.69
CA VAL A 151 10.05 -9.79 -3.65
C VAL A 151 10.11 -10.97 -2.68
N THR A 152 9.58 -10.82 -1.46
CA THR A 152 9.58 -11.86 -0.43
C THR A 152 8.81 -13.10 -0.87
N LEU A 153 7.62 -12.96 -1.46
CA LEU A 153 6.85 -14.11 -2.00
C LEU A 153 7.63 -14.88 -3.08
N ARG A 154 8.37 -14.17 -3.93
CA ARG A 154 9.20 -14.81 -4.97
C ARG A 154 10.36 -15.58 -4.36
N GLU A 155 10.97 -15.06 -3.31
CA GLU A 155 12.03 -15.76 -2.58
C GLU A 155 11.49 -17.01 -1.87
N GLU A 156 10.38 -16.89 -1.13
CA GLU A 156 9.72 -18.01 -0.45
C GLU A 156 9.31 -19.11 -1.44
N ARG A 157 8.74 -18.74 -2.60
CA ARG A 157 8.36 -19.70 -3.64
C ARG A 157 9.56 -20.49 -4.18
N LYS A 158 10.70 -19.83 -4.37
CA LYS A 158 11.95 -20.50 -4.80
C LYS A 158 12.42 -21.48 -3.73
N GLU A 159 12.46 -21.07 -2.46
CA GLU A 159 12.86 -21.94 -1.35
C GLU A 159 11.95 -23.17 -1.21
N LEU A 160 10.62 -22.99 -1.34
CA LEU A 160 9.67 -24.10 -1.32
C LEU A 160 9.89 -25.08 -2.48
N SER A 161 10.17 -24.58 -3.68
CA SER A 161 10.44 -25.44 -4.84
C SER A 161 11.71 -26.28 -4.67
N LEU A 162 12.77 -25.69 -4.11
CA LEU A 162 14.02 -26.38 -3.82
C LEU A 162 13.83 -27.47 -2.76
N ARG A 163 13.10 -27.17 -1.67
CA ARG A 163 12.78 -28.16 -0.63
C ARG A 163 11.96 -29.33 -1.18
N LYS A 164 11.02 -29.07 -2.10
CA LYS A 164 10.24 -30.13 -2.76
C LYS A 164 11.12 -31.00 -3.65
N GLN A 165 12.09 -30.43 -4.36
CA GLN A 165 13.05 -31.20 -5.18
C GLN A 165 13.97 -32.07 -4.31
N GLN A 166 14.49 -31.53 -3.21
CA GLN A 166 15.34 -32.28 -2.27
C GLN A 166 14.63 -33.47 -1.64
N LYS A 167 13.33 -33.32 -1.29
CA LYS A 167 12.52 -34.44 -0.78
C LYS A 167 12.35 -35.54 -1.82
N LYS A 168 12.05 -35.18 -3.06
CA LYS A 168 11.90 -36.17 -4.15
C LYS A 168 13.20 -36.92 -4.43
N SER A 169 14.35 -36.23 -4.46
CA SER A 169 15.64 -36.90 -4.67
C SER A 169 16.02 -37.83 -3.52
N ALA A 170 15.57 -37.56 -2.30
CA ALA A 170 15.80 -38.44 -1.15
C ALA A 170 14.91 -39.70 -1.21
N GLU A 171 13.65 -39.54 -1.62
CA GLU A 171 12.71 -40.66 -1.83
C GLU A 171 13.11 -41.58 -2.99
N GLU A 172 13.83 -41.07 -4.01
CA GLU A 172 14.34 -41.86 -5.14
C GLU A 172 15.67 -42.60 -4.82
N SER A 173 16.32 -42.27 -3.70
CA SER A 173 17.61 -42.86 -3.30
C SER A 173 17.52 -43.95 -2.23
N ASP A 174 16.33 -44.17 -1.65
CA ASP A 174 15.99 -45.28 -0.73
C ASP A 174 15.25 -46.41 -1.47
#